data_AF-A0AAW2L4N5-F1
#
_entry.id   AF-A0AAW2L4N5-F1
#
_cell.length_a   1.000
_cell.length_b   1.000
_cell.length_c   1.000
_cell.angle_alpha   90.00
_cell.angle_beta   90.00
_cell.angle_gamma   90.00
#
_symmetry.space_group_name_H-M   'P 1'
#
loop_
_entity.id
_entity.type
_entity.pdbx_description
1 polymer ?
#
loop_
_entity_poly.entity_id
_entity_poly.type
_entity_poly.pdbx_seq_one_letter_code
_entity_poly.pdbx_strand_id
1 'polypeptide(L)'
;MEKIDACKNGCMLYWKDDIDLDYCKFFGEARYKPTRERNPNRKKTMYAVLRYLSLTPRMQRLYASEGTAEQMMACQPLDGGGIHVPLI
;
A
#
# COMPACT_ATOMS: atom_id res chain seq x y z
N MET A 1 4.12 1.28 -9.32
CA MET A 1 3.84 0.24 -8.30
C MET A 1 4.83 0.44 -7.19
N GLU A 2 4.33 0.83 -6.03
CA GLU A 2 5.18 1.21 -4.90
C GLU A 2 5.52 -0.02 -4.06
N LYS A 3 6.74 -0.04 -3.56
CA LYS A 3 7.30 -1.15 -2.78
C LYS A 3 7.52 -0.63 -1.37
N ILE A 4 7.06 -1.40 -0.39
CA ILE A 4 7.30 -1.15 1.02
C ILE A 4 7.96 -2.38 1.57
N ASP A 5 9.02 -2.20 2.34
CA ASP A 5 9.69 -3.32 2.96
C ASP A 5 8.90 -3.73 4.18
N ALA A 6 8.83 -5.03 4.44
CA ALA A 6 8.16 -5.56 5.61
C ALA A 6 9.14 -6.41 6.42
N CYS A 7 8.85 -6.50 7.72
CA CYS A 7 9.46 -7.51 8.57
C CYS A 7 9.19 -8.90 7.98
N LYS A 8 10.16 -9.83 8.09
CA LYS A 8 10.04 -11.23 7.65
C LYS A 8 8.75 -11.90 8.14
N ASN A 9 8.36 -11.60 9.37
CA ASN A 9 7.18 -12.17 10.03
C ASN A 9 5.92 -11.29 9.89
N GLY A 10 5.97 -10.21 9.10
CA GLY A 10 4.83 -9.31 8.89
C GLY A 10 4.48 -8.39 10.06
N CYS A 11 5.32 -8.34 11.10
CA CYS A 11 5.01 -7.59 12.33
C CYS A 11 5.06 -6.07 12.18
N MET A 12 5.79 -5.56 11.17
CA MET A 12 5.88 -4.12 10.89
C MET A 12 6.24 -3.85 9.44
N LEU A 13 5.94 -2.63 9.00
CA LEU A 13 6.34 -2.08 7.71
C LEU A 13 7.42 -1.01 7.92
N TYR A 14 8.46 -1.03 7.09
CA TYR A 14 9.48 0.01 7.07
C TYR A 14 8.99 1.19 6.22
N TRP A 15 8.05 1.96 6.77
CA TRP A 15 7.50 3.16 6.13
C TRP A 15 7.57 4.35 7.10
N LYS A 16 7.89 5.51 6.55
CA LYS A 16 7.77 6.84 7.16
C LYS A 16 8.86 6.98 8.22
N ASP A 17 8.49 7.04 9.48
CA ASP A 17 9.44 7.19 10.58
C ASP A 17 10.33 5.94 10.73
N ASP A 18 9.93 4.82 10.13
CA ASP A 18 10.60 3.52 10.25
C ASP A 18 11.44 3.15 9.02
N ILE A 19 11.63 4.08 8.08
CA ILE A 19 12.35 3.82 6.83
C ILE A 19 13.84 3.53 7.03
N ASP A 20 14.47 4.07 8.07
CA ASP A 20 15.91 3.93 8.31
C ASP A 20 16.25 2.79 9.27
N LEU A 21 15.24 2.04 9.72
CA LEU A 21 15.46 0.92 10.63
C LEU A 21 16.00 -0.29 9.88
N ASP A 22 17.11 -0.82 10.38
CA ASP A 22 17.69 -2.09 9.92
C ASP A 22 17.12 -3.29 10.67
N TYR A 23 16.45 -3.06 11.80
CA TYR A 23 15.90 -4.09 12.68
C TYR A 23 14.44 -3.81 13.06
N CYS A 24 13.68 -4.88 13.24
CA CYS A 24 12.28 -4.82 13.65
C CYS A 24 12.15 -4.34 15.10
N LYS A 25 11.28 -3.36 15.37
CA LYS A 25 11.02 -2.83 16.72
C LYS A 25 10.42 -3.86 17.69
N PHE A 26 9.66 -4.82 17.17
CA PHE A 26 8.90 -5.77 17.98
C PHE A 26 9.71 -7.01 18.36
N PHE A 27 10.48 -7.54 17.41
CA PHE A 27 11.18 -8.83 17.56
C PHE A 27 12.69 -8.73 17.31
N GLY A 28 13.23 -7.55 16.98
CA GLY A 28 14.66 -7.37 16.71
C GLY A 28 15.16 -8.06 15.44
N GLU A 29 14.26 -8.59 14.61
CA GLU A 29 14.60 -9.29 13.37
C GLU A 29 15.25 -8.37 12.33
N ALA A 30 16.25 -8.88 11.62
CA ALA A 30 16.94 -8.13 10.58
C ALA A 30 16.03 -7.86 9.37
N ARG A 31 16.11 -6.65 8.82
CA ARG A 31 15.41 -6.25 7.58
C ARG A 31 15.96 -6.94 6.34
N TYR A 32 17.27 -7.12 6.28
CA TYR A 32 18.00 -7.61 5.11
C TYR A 32 18.53 -9.02 5.30
N LYS A 33 18.47 -9.82 4.23
CA LYS A 33 19.10 -11.13 4.15
C LYS A 33 20.62 -10.99 4.21
N PRO A 34 21.33 -11.93 4.86
CA PRO A 34 22.79 -11.93 4.87
C PRO A 34 23.31 -12.07 3.43
N THR A 35 24.13 -11.11 3.00
CA THR A 35 24.85 -11.19 1.73
C THR A 35 26.19 -11.89 1.94
N ARG A 36 26.49 -12.88 1.10
CA ARG A 36 27.79 -13.58 1.11
C ARG A 36 28.93 -12.74 0.56
N GLU A 37 28.61 -11.78 -0.30
CA GLU A 37 29.58 -10.91 -0.94
C GLU A 37 29.70 -9.59 -0.18
N ARG A 38 30.93 -9.26 0.21
CA ARG A 38 31.31 -8.02 0.90
C ARG A 38 31.47 -6.86 -0.09
N ASN A 39 30.64 -6.78 -1.11
CA ASN A 39 30.63 -5.64 -2.02
C ASN A 39 29.75 -4.53 -1.41
N PRO A 40 30.32 -3.41 -0.95
CA PRO A 40 29.57 -2.34 -0.30
C PRO A 40 28.56 -1.66 -1.24
N ASN A 41 28.73 -1.78 -2.56
CA ASN A 41 27.84 -1.17 -3.55
C ASN A 41 26.68 -2.07 -3.98
N ARG A 42 26.59 -3.30 -3.45
CA ARG A 42 25.50 -4.21 -3.81
C ARG A 42 24.22 -3.81 -3.07
N LYS A 43 23.11 -3.72 -3.80
CA LYS A 43 21.79 -3.49 -3.20
C LYS A 43 21.49 -4.58 -2.18
N LYS A 44 21.19 -4.19 -0.94
CA LYS A 44 20.79 -5.12 0.12
C LYS A 44 19.47 -5.80 -0.25
N THR A 45 19.41 -7.12 -0.14
CA THR A 45 18.19 -7.89 -0.38
C THR A 45 17.38 -7.96 0.92
N MET A 46 16.17 -7.44 0.88
CA MET A 46 15.20 -7.41 1.97
C MET A 46 14.50 -8.79 2.14
N TYR A 47 14.07 -9.13 3.35
CA TYR A 47 13.38 -10.40 3.61
C TYR A 47 12.00 -10.47 2.97
N ALA A 48 11.19 -9.43 3.15
CA ALA A 48 9.83 -9.33 2.62
C ALA A 48 9.59 -7.95 2.01
N VAL A 49 8.86 -7.92 0.90
CA VAL A 49 8.50 -6.70 0.17
C VAL A 49 7.01 -6.76 -0.17
N LEU A 50 6.25 -5.81 0.37
CA LEU A 50 4.88 -5.59 -0.02
C LEU A 50 4.83 -4.67 -1.23
N ARG A 51 3.97 -5.00 -2.18
CA ARG A 51 3.70 -4.17 -3.35
C ARG A 51 2.26 -3.71 -3.27
N TYR A 52 2.06 -2.41 -3.15
CA TYR A 52 0.73 -1.85 -3.23
C TYR A 52 0.54 -1.15 -4.57
N LEU A 53 -0.68 -1.25 -5.09
CA LEU A 53 -1.09 -0.41 -6.21
C LEU A 53 -1.73 0.85 -5.64
N SER A 54 -1.40 1.99 -6.23
CA SER A 54 -2.02 3.26 -5.87
C SER A 54 -3.54 3.14 -5.97
N LEU A 55 -4.20 3.44 -4.84
CA LEU A 55 -5.65 3.34 -4.73
C LEU A 55 -6.32 4.45 -5.55
N THR A 56 -5.76 5.65 -5.57
CA THR A 56 -6.33 6.84 -6.24
C THR A 56 -6.69 6.60 -7.72
N PRO A 57 -5.78 6.17 -8.61
CA PRO A 57 -6.14 5.94 -10.02
C PRO A 57 -7.07 4.75 -10.20
N ARG A 58 -7.09 3.79 -9.27
CA ARG A 58 -8.07 2.70 -9.28
C ARG A 58 -9.46 3.22 -8.91
N MET A 59 -9.55 4.04 -7.86
CA MET A 59 -10.79 4.67 -7.43
C MET A 59 -11.35 5.56 -8.54
N GLN A 60 -10.53 6.43 -9.14
CA GLN A 60 -10.97 7.25 -10.27
C GLN A 60 -11.60 6.42 -11.41
N ARG A 61 -10.98 5.30 -11.79
CA ARG A 61 -11.55 4.40 -12.79
C ARG A 61 -12.85 3.73 -12.34
N LEU A 62 -12.95 3.38 -11.07
CA LEU A 62 -14.13 2.75 -10.50
C LEU A 62 -15.32 3.71 -10.52
N TYR A 63 -15.10 4.98 -10.14
CA TYR A 63 -16.11 6.03 -10.19
C TYR A 63 -16.39 6.57 -11.59
N ALA A 64 -15.49 6.38 -12.56
CA ALA A 64 -15.73 6.73 -13.96
C ALA A 64 -16.66 5.74 -14.68
N SER A 65 -16.91 4.56 -14.10
CA SER A 65 -17.88 3.59 -14.63
C SER A 65 -19.25 3.89 -14.08
N GLU A 66 -20.20 4.30 -14.94
CA GLU A 66 -21.58 4.65 -14.55
C GLU A 66 -22.24 3.56 -13.69
N GLY A 67 -22.23 2.31 -14.14
CA GLY A 67 -22.85 1.20 -13.40
C GLY A 67 -22.19 0.92 -12.05
N THR A 68 -20.90 1.21 -11.89
CA THR A 68 -20.22 1.04 -10.59
C THR A 68 -20.43 2.27 -9.70
N ALA A 69 -20.45 3.47 -10.29
CA ALA A 69 -20.69 4.72 -9.58
C ALA A 69 -22.09 4.73 -8.94
N GLU A 70 -23.12 4.26 -9.66
CA GLU A 70 -24.47 4.08 -9.12
C GLU A 70 -24.49 3.17 -7.88
N GLN A 71 -23.75 2.06 -7.93
CA GLN A 71 -23.65 1.11 -6.81
C GLN A 71 -22.84 1.65 -5.63
N MET A 72 -21.82 2.49 -5.87
CA MET A 72 -20.97 3.06 -4.83
C MET A 72 -21.57 4.29 -4.16
N MET A 73 -22.45 5.03 -4.85
CA MET A 73 -23.21 6.14 -4.26
C MET A 73 -24.37 5.67 -3.39
N ALA A 74 -24.82 4.42 -3.56
CA ALA A 74 -25.93 3.86 -2.82
C ALA A 74 -25.48 3.19 -1.50
N CYS A 75 -25.24 3.97 -0.45
CA CYS A 75 -25.82 3.55 0.82
C CYS A 75 -27.31 3.74 0.63
N GLN A 76 -28.10 2.71 0.24
CA GLN A 76 -29.55 2.87 0.06
C GLN A 76 -30.13 3.63 1.26
N PRO A 77 -30.50 4.91 1.14
CA PRO A 77 -31.25 5.57 2.16
C PRO A 77 -32.70 5.22 1.88
N LEU A 78 -33.44 4.93 2.95
CA LEU A 78 -34.88 5.12 2.93
C LEU A 78 -35.12 6.56 2.41
N ASP A 79 -35.78 6.65 1.26
CA ASP A 79 -36.45 7.83 0.73
C ASP A 79 -35.58 9.01 0.23
N GLY A 80 -35.48 9.10 -1.10
CA GLY A 80 -35.77 10.31 -1.88
C GLY A 80 -34.91 11.57 -1.70
N GLY A 81 -33.91 11.75 -2.56
CA GLY A 81 -33.30 13.07 -2.80
C GLY A 81 -31.94 13.00 -3.53
N GLY A 82 -31.96 12.94 -4.86
CA GLY A 82 -30.74 12.86 -5.68
C GLY A 82 -30.00 14.20 -5.79
N ILE A 83 -28.68 14.19 -5.59
CA ILE A 83 -27.77 15.31 -5.89
C ILE A 83 -27.10 15.01 -7.23
N HIS A 84 -27.31 15.88 -8.22
CA HIS A 84 -26.62 15.81 -9.51
C HIS A 84 -25.16 16.30 -9.32
N VAL A 85 -24.22 15.37 -9.35
CA VAL A 85 -22.79 15.70 -9.40
C VAL A 85 -22.40 15.82 -10.88
N PRO A 86 -21.89 16.97 -11.34
CA PRO A 86 -21.49 17.11 -12.73
C PRO A 86 -20.26 16.23 -13.01
N LEU A 87 -20.30 15.53 -14.14
CA LEU A 87 -19.15 14.88 -14.74
C LEU A 87 -18.10 15.96 -15.05
N ILE A 88 -16.85 15.72 -14.61
CA ILE A 88 -15.67 16.54 -14.95
C ILE A 88 -15.45 16.51 -16.46
#